data_AF-C4JMM8-F1
#
_entry.id   AF-C4JMM8-F1
#
_cell.length_a   1.000
_cell.length_b   1.000
_cell.length_c   1.000
_cell.angle_alpha   90.00
_cell.angle_beta   90.00
_cell.angle_gamma   90.00
#
_symmetry.space_group_name_H-M   'P 1'
#
loop_
_entity.id
_entity.type
_entity.pdbx_description
1 polymer ?
#
loop_
_entity_poly.entity_id
_entity_poly.type
_entity_poly.pdbx_seq_one_letter_code
_entity_poly.pdbx_strand_id
1 'polypeptide(L)'
;MLPFVILWSLLVRLVLSNVEKAIFVAPPIDAAQFPAASLRLENLSNLGTLSPSTPSIRQHLNASFPSETNPLGVKSWFRLANLSPGQRYEVRICWLATQPTSFDLNLFTASDILDSSSLLSSFTTFCERHQLANQRLPPLPNKSPNAITLFLAVDAAADYFTLNQTLMESVPPVAVDIILDAYLMNIFPRSLIPTAVYVACVVVVAWRACRFVQSLVNGIISSGSITEISAEQKSK
;
A
#
# COMPACT_ATOMS: atom_id res chain seq x y z
N MET A 1 33.59 6.17 -6.76
CA MET A 1 32.35 6.25 -5.94
C MET A 1 31.31 7.16 -6.59
N LEU A 2 31.61 8.43 -6.86
CA LEU A 2 30.70 9.38 -7.55
C LEU A 2 30.08 8.88 -8.88
N PRO A 3 30.81 8.26 -9.84
CA PRO A 3 30.20 7.83 -11.10
C PRO A 3 29.21 6.67 -10.93
N PHE A 4 29.41 5.80 -9.94
CA PHE A 4 28.48 4.70 -9.62
C PHE A 4 27.18 5.23 -8.98
N VAL A 5 27.27 6.27 -8.16
CA VAL A 5 26.08 6.90 -7.53
C VAL A 5 25.23 7.62 -8.58
N ILE A 6 25.86 8.33 -9.52
CA ILE A 6 25.16 9.00 -10.63
C ILE A 6 24.48 7.95 -11.53
N LEU A 7 25.17 6.87 -11.89
CA LEU A 7 24.58 5.77 -12.67
C LEU A 7 23.41 5.12 -11.93
N TRP A 8 23.50 4.90 -10.62
CA TRP A 8 22.42 4.35 -9.81
C TRP A 8 21.20 5.26 -9.77
N SER A 9 21.40 6.58 -9.66
CA SER A 9 20.31 7.56 -9.67
C SER A 9 19.55 7.58 -11.00
N LEU A 10 20.23 7.34 -12.14
CA LEU A 10 19.60 7.24 -13.46
C LEU A 10 18.77 5.95 -13.63
N LEU A 11 18.99 4.94 -12.79
CA LEU A 11 18.23 3.68 -12.80
C LEU A 11 16.97 3.74 -11.94
N VAL A 12 16.78 4.79 -11.14
CA VAL A 12 15.55 5.00 -10.36
C VAL A 12 14.45 5.44 -11.33
N ARG A 13 13.68 4.47 -11.85
CA ARG A 13 12.46 4.76 -12.60
C ARG A 13 11.26 4.87 -11.67
N LEU A 14 10.40 5.85 -11.95
CA LEU A 14 9.06 5.88 -11.38
C LEU A 14 8.27 4.72 -11.98
N VAL A 15 7.94 3.73 -11.16
CA VAL A 15 7.00 2.68 -11.54
C VAL A 15 5.62 3.16 -11.13
N LEU A 16 4.79 3.46 -12.13
CA LEU A 16 3.36 3.63 -11.92
C LEU A 16 2.76 2.23 -11.77
N SER A 17 2.04 2.02 -10.68
CA SER A 17 1.31 0.79 -10.42
C SER A 17 -0.14 1.14 -10.12
N ASN A 18 -1.04 0.19 -10.32
CA ASN A 18 -2.44 0.27 -9.91
C ASN A 18 -2.55 0.14 -8.40
N VAL A 19 -1.94 1.10 -7.72
CA VAL A 19 -1.91 1.24 -6.28
C VAL A 19 -1.99 2.71 -5.94
N GLU A 20 -2.85 3.02 -4.97
CA GLU A 20 -2.90 4.34 -4.34
C GLU A 20 -2.63 4.14 -2.85
N LYS A 21 -1.96 5.09 -2.22
CA LYS A 21 -1.48 4.91 -0.83
C LYS A 21 -1.59 6.17 0.00
N ALA A 22 -1.99 6.00 1.25
CA ALA A 22 -1.89 7.03 2.27
C ALA A 22 -0.96 6.56 3.39
N ILE A 23 0.06 7.38 3.70
CA ILE A 23 1.01 7.12 4.78
C ILE A 23 0.71 8.09 5.91
N PHE A 24 0.56 7.57 7.12
CA PHE A 24 0.18 8.39 8.28
C PHE A 24 0.87 7.87 9.55
N VAL A 25 0.89 8.72 10.57
CA VAL A 25 1.30 8.35 11.93
C VAL A 25 0.05 8.32 12.78
N ALA A 26 -0.16 7.22 13.50
CA ALA A 26 -1.29 7.14 14.41
C ALA A 26 -1.16 8.23 15.49
N PRO A 27 -2.20 9.06 15.70
CA PRO A 27 -2.14 10.20 16.63
C PRO A 27 -1.81 9.73 18.05
N PRO A 28 -1.28 10.60 18.93
CA PRO A 28 -1.16 10.26 20.34
C PRO A 28 -2.54 9.98 20.95
N ILE A 29 -2.57 9.21 22.03
CA ILE A 29 -3.80 8.78 22.71
C ILE A 29 -4.70 9.99 23.02
N ASP A 30 -4.12 11.09 23.51
CA ASP A 30 -4.85 12.30 23.91
C ASP A 30 -5.57 13.00 22.73
N ALA A 31 -5.02 12.89 21.51
CA ALA A 31 -5.63 13.47 20.30
C ALA A 31 -6.71 12.55 19.69
N ALA A 32 -6.71 11.25 20.03
CA ALA A 32 -7.72 10.29 19.61
C ALA A 32 -8.86 10.13 20.64
N GLN A 33 -8.68 10.64 21.87
CA GLN A 33 -9.61 10.51 22.98
C GLN A 33 -10.58 11.70 23.08
N PHE A 34 -11.62 11.67 22.25
CA PHE A 34 -12.95 11.92 22.81
C PHE A 34 -13.67 10.57 22.91
N PRO A 35 -13.60 9.87 24.06
CA PRO A 35 -14.19 8.54 24.22
C PRO A 35 -15.68 8.53 23.87
N ALA A 36 -16.40 9.61 24.18
CA ALA A 36 -17.82 9.74 23.87
C ALA A 36 -18.10 9.86 22.35
N ALA A 37 -17.25 10.58 21.62
CA ALA A 37 -17.34 10.75 20.17
C ALA A 37 -17.05 9.44 19.44
N SER A 38 -15.94 8.78 19.80
CA SER A 38 -15.57 7.49 19.22
C SER A 38 -16.62 6.42 19.53
N LEU A 39 -17.17 6.37 20.74
CA LEU A 39 -18.23 5.43 21.10
C LEU A 39 -19.54 5.66 20.33
N ARG A 40 -19.93 6.93 20.09
CA ARG A 40 -21.12 7.25 19.26
C ARG A 40 -20.93 6.77 17.83
N LEU A 41 -19.74 6.94 17.26
CA LEU A 41 -19.46 6.50 15.89
C LEU A 41 -19.22 4.98 15.80
N GLU A 42 -18.62 4.37 16.82
CA GLU A 42 -18.44 2.91 16.95
C GLU A 42 -19.78 2.18 16.92
N ASN A 43 -20.78 2.68 17.66
CA ASN A 43 -22.13 2.10 17.69
C ASN A 43 -22.88 2.19 16.36
N LEU A 44 -22.48 3.12 15.47
CA LEU A 44 -23.07 3.29 14.14
C LEU A 44 -22.40 2.41 13.07
N SER A 45 -21.28 1.76 13.38
CA SER A 45 -20.32 1.29 12.37
C SER A 45 -20.35 -0.22 12.09
N ASN A 46 -21.12 -0.64 11.07
CA ASN A 46 -20.91 -1.92 10.38
C ASN A 46 -19.91 -1.73 9.21
N LEU A 47 -18.71 -1.20 9.51
CA LEU A 47 -17.69 -0.90 8.50
C LEU A 47 -16.73 -2.08 8.33
N GLY A 48 -16.20 -2.24 7.11
CA GLY A 48 -15.01 -3.07 6.89
C GLY A 48 -13.87 -2.59 7.80
N THR A 49 -13.34 -3.48 8.64
CA THR A 49 -12.36 -3.13 9.68
C THR A 49 -11.00 -3.74 9.40
N LEU A 50 -10.01 -2.90 9.13
CA LEU A 50 -8.59 -3.29 9.07
C LEU A 50 -7.93 -3.08 10.42
N SER A 51 -7.01 -3.97 10.77
CA SER A 51 -6.20 -3.87 11.99
C SER A 51 -4.84 -4.51 11.75
N PRO A 52 -3.82 -4.28 12.61
CA PRO A 52 -2.54 -4.98 12.48
C PRO A 52 -2.66 -6.52 12.52
N SER A 53 -3.70 -7.06 13.16
CA SER A 53 -4.03 -8.49 13.17
C SER A 53 -4.80 -8.97 11.94
N THR A 54 -5.54 -8.06 11.29
CA THR A 54 -6.31 -8.31 10.07
C THR A 54 -5.96 -7.23 9.05
N PRO A 55 -4.74 -7.28 8.48
CA PRO A 55 -4.17 -6.16 7.75
C PRO A 55 -4.75 -6.00 6.35
N SER A 56 -5.56 -6.93 5.85
CA SER A 56 -6.05 -6.88 4.47
C SER A 56 -7.53 -7.24 4.37
N ILE A 57 -8.26 -6.54 3.50
CA ILE A 57 -9.65 -6.84 3.14
C ILE A 57 -9.78 -6.77 1.61
N ARG A 58 -10.43 -7.78 1.04
CA ARG A 58 -10.83 -7.80 -0.36
C ARG A 58 -12.31 -7.49 -0.50
N GLN A 59 -12.65 -6.49 -1.30
CA GLN A 59 -14.05 -6.08 -1.52
C GLN A 59 -14.25 -5.50 -2.92
N HIS A 60 -15.50 -5.29 -3.30
CA HIS A 60 -15.85 -4.55 -4.51
C HIS A 60 -16.34 -3.15 -4.11
N LEU A 61 -15.69 -2.11 -4.62
CA LEU A 61 -16.11 -0.73 -4.39
C LEU A 61 -16.91 -0.23 -5.58
N ASN A 62 -18.02 0.44 -5.29
CA ASN A 62 -18.73 1.17 -6.33
C ASN A 62 -17.88 2.36 -6.77
N ALA A 63 -17.91 2.66 -8.05
CA ALA A 63 -17.29 3.83 -8.64
C ALA A 63 -18.30 4.53 -9.55
N SER A 64 -18.06 5.78 -9.87
CA SER A 64 -18.83 6.53 -10.86
C SER A 64 -17.88 7.40 -11.67
N PHE A 65 -18.33 7.86 -12.84
CA PHE A 65 -17.58 8.91 -13.53
C PHE A 65 -17.57 10.20 -12.69
N PRO A 66 -16.47 10.97 -12.74
CA PRO A 66 -16.42 12.31 -12.19
C PRO A 66 -17.59 13.17 -12.66
N SER A 67 -18.19 13.92 -11.74
CA SER A 67 -19.26 14.88 -12.03
C SER A 67 -19.02 16.19 -11.28
N GLU A 68 -19.73 17.26 -11.64
CA GLU A 68 -19.59 18.55 -10.96
C GLU A 68 -19.91 18.45 -9.45
N THR A 69 -20.86 17.60 -9.08
CA THR A 69 -21.26 17.38 -7.68
C THR A 69 -20.37 16.40 -6.94
N ASN A 70 -19.81 15.40 -7.65
CA ASN A 70 -18.90 14.40 -7.10
C ASN A 70 -17.69 14.22 -8.03
N PRO A 71 -16.67 15.09 -7.94
CA PRO A 71 -15.51 15.03 -8.82
C PRO A 71 -14.62 13.82 -8.56
N LEU A 72 -14.61 13.28 -7.33
CA LEU A 72 -13.83 12.10 -6.94
C LEU A 72 -14.64 10.79 -7.02
N GLY A 73 -15.85 10.84 -7.58
CA GLY A 73 -16.70 9.66 -7.74
C GLY A 73 -17.40 9.23 -6.45
N VAL A 74 -17.40 7.94 -6.15
CA VAL A 74 -18.18 7.36 -5.04
C VAL A 74 -17.32 7.19 -3.79
N LYS A 75 -17.79 7.74 -2.66
CA LYS A 75 -17.12 7.62 -1.36
C LYS A 75 -17.54 6.35 -0.62
N SER A 76 -16.57 5.59 -0.16
CA SER A 76 -16.72 4.40 0.69
C SER A 76 -15.94 4.59 2.01
N TRP A 77 -16.44 4.00 3.10
CA TRP A 77 -15.82 4.17 4.42
C TRP A 77 -15.33 2.86 5.01
N PHE A 78 -14.18 2.92 5.69
CA PHE A 78 -13.53 1.82 6.37
C PHE A 78 -13.05 2.25 7.75
N ARG A 79 -12.88 1.27 8.64
CA ARG A 79 -12.34 1.48 9.97
C ARG A 79 -10.93 0.93 10.06
N LEU A 80 -10.00 1.73 10.58
CA LEU A 80 -8.66 1.31 10.96
C LEU A 80 -8.61 1.19 12.47
N ALA A 81 -8.64 -0.03 12.99
CA ALA A 81 -8.74 -0.32 14.41
C ALA A 81 -7.44 -0.88 14.97
N ASN A 82 -7.30 -0.81 16.30
CA ASN A 82 -6.16 -1.38 17.02
C ASN A 82 -4.80 -0.81 16.58
N LEU A 83 -4.75 0.48 16.25
CA LEU A 83 -3.52 1.16 15.87
C LEU A 83 -2.71 1.54 17.12
N SER A 84 -1.41 1.26 17.09
CA SER A 84 -0.48 1.70 18.14
C SER A 84 -0.19 3.21 18.04
N PRO A 85 -0.23 3.97 19.15
CA PRO A 85 0.09 5.41 19.15
C PRO A 85 1.51 5.71 18.67
N GLY A 86 1.68 6.76 17.85
CA GLY A 86 2.99 7.20 17.33
C GLY A 86 3.64 6.24 16.32
N GLN A 87 2.98 5.12 16.02
CA GLN A 87 3.40 4.17 15.01
C GLN A 87 2.98 4.68 13.64
N ARG A 88 3.90 4.59 12.68
CA ARG A 88 3.65 4.92 11.28
C ARG A 88 3.03 3.71 10.58
N TYR A 89 2.02 4.00 9.77
CA TYR A 89 1.28 3.05 8.96
C TYR A 89 1.19 3.54 7.53
N GLU A 90 0.95 2.61 6.63
CA GLU A 90 0.58 2.86 5.25
C GLU A 90 -0.65 2.03 4.94
N VAL A 91 -1.68 2.68 4.41
CA VAL A 91 -2.81 1.99 3.81
C VAL A 91 -2.68 2.07 2.30
N ARG A 92 -2.82 0.92 1.65
CA ARG A 92 -2.73 0.77 0.19
C ARG A 92 -4.05 0.24 -0.32
N ILE A 93 -4.50 0.76 -1.44
CA ILE A 93 -5.55 0.15 -2.24
C ILE A 93 -4.96 -0.34 -3.55
N CYS A 94 -5.13 -1.63 -3.84
CA CYS A 94 -4.67 -2.28 -5.06
C CYS A 94 -5.88 -2.67 -5.91
N TRP A 95 -5.83 -2.47 -7.23
CA TRP A 95 -6.91 -2.87 -8.13
C TRP A 95 -6.38 -3.47 -9.44
N LEU A 96 -7.28 -4.09 -10.20
CA LEU A 96 -6.95 -4.72 -11.47
C LEU A 96 -6.65 -3.70 -12.57
N ALA A 97 -5.65 -3.98 -13.41
CA ALA A 97 -5.32 -3.17 -14.58
C ALA A 97 -6.46 -3.05 -15.60
N THR A 98 -7.38 -4.02 -15.62
CA THR A 98 -8.54 -4.06 -16.52
C THR A 98 -9.70 -3.20 -16.04
N GLN A 99 -9.60 -2.56 -14.87
CA GLN A 99 -10.60 -1.64 -14.34
C GLN A 99 -9.93 -0.29 -13.99
N PRO A 100 -9.64 0.56 -14.99
CA PRO A 100 -9.03 1.86 -14.74
C PRO A 100 -9.91 2.70 -13.81
N THR A 101 -9.37 3.08 -12.65
CA THR A 101 -10.10 3.79 -11.60
C THR A 101 -9.10 4.63 -10.86
N SER A 102 -9.42 5.91 -10.69
CA SER A 102 -8.69 6.83 -9.83
C SER A 102 -9.24 6.70 -8.43
N PHE A 103 -8.36 6.42 -7.47
CA PHE A 103 -8.72 6.37 -6.06
C PHE A 103 -8.12 7.56 -5.32
N ASP A 104 -8.83 8.05 -4.31
CA ASP A 104 -8.32 9.06 -3.36
C ASP A 104 -8.56 8.54 -1.94
N LEU A 105 -7.55 8.60 -1.08
CA LEU A 105 -7.61 8.06 0.30
C LEU A 105 -7.42 9.17 1.32
N ASN A 106 -8.44 9.37 2.15
CA ASN A 106 -8.42 10.35 3.23
C ASN A 106 -8.64 9.71 4.58
N LEU A 107 -7.89 10.16 5.58
CA LEU A 107 -7.92 9.64 6.94
C LEU A 107 -8.52 10.67 7.88
N PHE A 108 -9.45 10.22 8.72
CA PHE A 108 -10.17 11.07 9.64
C PHE A 108 -10.19 10.46 11.04
N THR A 109 -10.08 11.31 12.03
CA THR A 109 -10.41 10.98 13.42
C THR A 109 -11.93 11.02 13.62
N ALA A 110 -12.40 10.51 14.76
CA ALA A 110 -13.81 10.63 15.11
C ALA A 110 -14.25 12.10 15.26
N SER A 111 -13.37 12.98 15.78
CA SER A 111 -13.63 14.41 15.89
C SER A 111 -13.78 15.06 14.52
N ASP A 112 -12.87 14.79 13.57
CA ASP A 112 -12.93 15.39 12.23
C ASP A 112 -14.28 15.11 11.54
N ILE A 113 -14.81 13.90 11.71
CA ILE A 113 -16.12 13.50 11.15
C ILE A 113 -17.26 14.23 11.86
N LEU A 114 -17.23 14.33 13.19
CA LEU A 114 -18.31 14.96 13.96
C LEU A 114 -18.34 16.48 13.79
N ASP A 115 -17.18 17.10 13.63
CA ASP A 115 -17.05 18.55 13.47
C ASP A 115 -17.46 19.01 12.06
N SER A 116 -17.42 18.12 11.06
CA SER A 116 -17.82 18.39 9.68
C SER A 116 -19.17 17.78 9.33
N SER A 117 -20.18 18.63 9.12
CA SER A 117 -21.53 18.19 8.73
C SER A 117 -21.57 17.40 7.42
N SER A 118 -20.73 17.76 6.45
CA SER A 118 -20.62 17.05 5.17
C SER A 118 -20.01 15.66 5.34
N LEU A 119 -18.95 15.53 6.15
CA LEU A 119 -18.33 14.22 6.40
C LEU A 119 -19.29 13.33 7.18
N LEU A 120 -19.91 13.85 8.24
CA LEU A 120 -20.90 13.14 9.03
C LEU A 120 -22.05 12.63 8.16
N SER A 121 -22.63 13.47 7.30
CA SER A 121 -23.72 13.08 6.40
C SER A 121 -23.29 11.99 5.42
N SER A 122 -22.10 12.11 4.83
CA SER A 122 -21.58 11.09 3.91
C SER A 122 -21.32 9.75 4.63
N PHE A 123 -20.85 9.81 5.88
CA PHE A 123 -20.57 8.66 6.73
C PHE A 123 -21.87 7.94 7.14
N THR A 124 -22.87 8.68 7.64
CA THR A 124 -24.15 8.09 8.06
C THR A 124 -24.87 7.48 6.87
N THR A 125 -24.90 8.18 5.73
CA THR A 125 -25.51 7.68 4.48
C THR A 125 -24.86 6.36 4.03
N PHE A 126 -23.53 6.26 4.13
CA PHE A 126 -22.82 5.02 3.81
C PHE A 126 -23.19 3.89 4.79
N CYS A 127 -23.17 4.17 6.09
CA CYS A 127 -23.52 3.21 7.13
C CYS A 127 -24.96 2.70 6.98
N GLU A 128 -25.94 3.57 6.71
CA GLU A 128 -27.34 3.20 6.49
C GLU A 128 -27.49 2.26 5.29
N ARG A 129 -26.85 2.59 4.15
CA ARG A 129 -26.85 1.72 2.96
C ARG A 129 -26.23 0.35 3.25
N HIS A 130 -25.15 0.33 4.04
CA HIS A 130 -24.43 -0.91 4.35
C HIS A 130 -25.16 -1.77 5.40
N GLN A 131 -25.88 -1.16 6.33
CA GLN A 131 -26.76 -1.87 7.29
C GLN A 131 -27.88 -2.62 6.57
N LEU A 132 -28.48 -2.00 5.54
CA LEU A 132 -29.51 -2.65 4.71
C LEU A 132 -28.95 -3.81 3.86
N ALA A 133 -27.65 -3.79 3.54
CA ALA A 133 -26.98 -4.80 2.71
C ALA A 133 -26.60 -6.10 3.46
N ASN A 134 -26.86 -6.18 4.77
CA ASN A 134 -26.79 -7.38 5.61
C ASN A 134 -25.53 -8.25 5.39
N GLN A 135 -24.35 -7.63 5.39
CA GLN A 135 -23.08 -8.37 5.39
C GLN A 135 -22.75 -8.81 6.83
N ARG A 136 -22.71 -10.13 7.07
CA ARG A 136 -22.10 -10.72 8.28
C ARG A 136 -20.61 -10.36 8.28
N LEU A 137 -20.28 -9.20 8.84
CA LEU A 137 -18.91 -8.77 9.04
C LEU A 137 -18.25 -9.63 10.14
N PRO A 138 -16.92 -9.84 10.07
CA PRO A 138 -16.18 -10.53 11.12
C PRO A 138 -16.42 -9.86 12.47
N PRO A 139 -16.42 -10.63 13.57
CA PRO A 139 -16.55 -10.06 14.91
C PRO A 139 -15.50 -8.97 15.12
N LEU A 140 -15.92 -7.89 15.78
CA LEU A 140 -15.07 -6.76 16.11
C LEU A 140 -13.79 -7.30 16.78
N PRO A 141 -12.59 -6.98 16.26
CA PRO A 141 -11.38 -7.45 16.91
C PRO A 141 -11.35 -6.92 18.35
N ASN A 142 -10.97 -7.78 19.30
CA ASN A 142 -10.91 -7.42 20.72
C ASN A 142 -10.20 -6.08 20.89
N LYS A 143 -10.90 -5.11 21.48
CA LYS A 143 -10.42 -3.74 21.65
C LYS A 143 -9.29 -3.77 22.67
N SER A 144 -8.08 -3.40 22.24
CA SER A 144 -7.00 -3.18 23.19
C SER A 144 -7.21 -1.82 23.88
N PRO A 145 -7.01 -1.72 25.21
CA PRO A 145 -7.40 -0.54 25.99
C PRO A 145 -6.67 0.76 25.60
N ASN A 146 -5.53 0.66 24.89
CA ASN A 146 -4.72 1.79 24.44
C ASN A 146 -4.62 1.91 22.91
N ALA A 147 -5.54 1.29 22.19
CA ALA A 147 -5.57 1.35 20.73
C ALA A 147 -6.27 2.61 20.22
N ILE A 148 -5.75 3.10 19.11
CA ILE A 148 -6.37 4.18 18.34
C ILE A 148 -7.22 3.59 17.23
N THR A 149 -8.32 4.29 16.96
CA THR A 149 -9.21 4.04 15.82
C THR A 149 -9.20 5.27 14.92
N LEU A 150 -9.01 5.03 13.62
CA LEU A 150 -9.18 6.03 12.57
C LEU A 150 -10.22 5.53 11.56
N PHE A 151 -10.75 6.46 10.77
CA PHE A 151 -11.68 6.19 9.69
C PHE A 151 -11.02 6.55 8.37
N LEU A 152 -11.14 5.65 7.41
CA LEU A 152 -10.61 5.81 6.07
C LEU A 152 -11.79 6.06 5.13
N ALA A 153 -11.78 7.20 4.45
CA ALA A 153 -12.62 7.46 3.29
C ALA A 153 -11.85 7.10 2.02
N VAL A 154 -12.46 6.30 1.16
CA VAL A 154 -11.94 5.94 -0.16
C VAL A 154 -12.91 6.47 -1.20
N ASP A 155 -12.47 7.43 -2.00
CA ASP A 155 -13.24 7.93 -3.14
C ASP A 155 -12.78 7.20 -4.41
N ALA A 156 -13.74 6.73 -5.21
CA ALA A 156 -13.48 5.93 -6.40
C ALA A 156 -14.16 6.53 -7.63
N ALA A 157 -13.33 7.02 -8.56
CA ALA A 157 -13.76 7.59 -9.84
C ALA A 157 -13.31 6.70 -11.01
N ALA A 158 -14.23 6.37 -11.91
CA ALA A 158 -13.87 5.67 -13.14
C ALA A 158 -12.96 6.55 -14.01
N ASP A 159 -11.84 6.00 -14.47
CA ASP A 159 -10.82 6.72 -15.25
C ASP A 159 -10.60 6.06 -16.61
N TYR A 160 -11.67 5.99 -17.41
CA TYR A 160 -11.61 5.48 -18.78
C TYR A 160 -12.71 6.09 -19.64
N PHE A 161 -12.54 6.01 -20.95
CA PHE A 161 -13.58 6.29 -21.93
C PHE A 161 -13.67 5.13 -22.90
N THR A 162 -14.89 4.70 -23.20
CA THR A 162 -15.15 3.58 -24.10
C THR A 162 -16.34 3.87 -24.99
N LEU A 163 -16.39 3.20 -26.15
CA LEU A 163 -17.53 3.25 -27.08
C LEU A 163 -18.69 2.37 -26.58
N ASN A 164 -18.45 1.52 -25.58
CA ASN A 164 -19.51 0.73 -24.97
C ASN A 164 -20.39 1.61 -24.08
N GLN A 165 -21.58 1.94 -24.58
CA GLN A 165 -22.54 2.80 -23.90
C GLN A 165 -22.93 2.27 -22.51
N THR A 166 -23.08 0.95 -22.34
CA THR A 166 -23.45 0.37 -21.03
C THR A 166 -22.39 0.63 -19.96
N LEU A 167 -21.11 0.59 -20.32
CA LEU A 167 -20.00 0.90 -19.41
C LEU A 167 -19.88 2.40 -19.13
N MET A 168 -20.26 3.25 -20.09
CA MET A 168 -20.30 4.70 -19.92
C MET A 168 -21.51 5.16 -19.08
N GLU A 169 -22.63 4.44 -19.12
CA GLU A 169 -23.83 4.74 -18.33
C GLU A 169 -23.76 4.18 -16.91
N SER A 170 -23.22 2.96 -16.74
CA SER A 170 -23.16 2.27 -15.46
C SER A 170 -21.78 1.68 -15.23
N VAL A 171 -21.05 2.27 -14.29
CA VAL A 171 -19.71 1.80 -13.92
C VAL A 171 -19.84 0.54 -13.05
N PRO A 172 -19.22 -0.58 -13.45
CA PRO A 172 -19.24 -1.78 -12.62
C PRO A 172 -18.39 -1.59 -11.36
N PRO A 173 -18.73 -2.25 -10.24
CA PRO A 173 -17.89 -2.24 -9.04
C PRO A 173 -16.47 -2.75 -9.31
N VAL A 174 -15.50 -2.11 -8.69
CA VAL A 174 -14.07 -2.39 -8.86
C VAL A 174 -13.60 -3.34 -7.77
N ALA A 175 -12.98 -4.45 -8.15
CA ALA A 175 -12.40 -5.38 -7.20
C ALA A 175 -11.09 -4.80 -6.64
N VAL A 176 -11.05 -4.59 -5.32
CA VAL A 176 -9.90 -3.98 -4.65
C VAL A 176 -9.40 -4.84 -3.50
N ASP A 177 -8.10 -4.72 -3.23
CA ASP A 177 -7.45 -5.21 -2.02
C ASP A 177 -6.97 -4.01 -1.21
N ILE A 178 -7.54 -3.82 -0.03
CA ILE A 178 -7.16 -2.74 0.89
C ILE A 178 -6.23 -3.36 1.93
N ILE A 179 -5.02 -2.82 2.07
CA ILE A 179 -3.98 -3.38 2.93
C ILE A 179 -3.44 -2.29 3.86
N LEU A 180 -3.50 -2.54 5.17
CA LEU A 180 -2.88 -1.77 6.23
C LEU A 180 -1.54 -2.40 6.62
N ASP A 181 -0.45 -1.68 6.39
CA ASP A 181 0.91 -2.11 6.71
C ASP A 181 1.54 -1.21 7.78
N ALA A 182 2.17 -1.81 8.77
CA ALA A 182 2.85 -1.10 9.85
C ALA A 182 4.33 -0.89 9.48
N TYR A 183 4.91 0.26 9.83
CA TYR A 183 6.32 0.51 9.56
C TYR A 183 7.21 -0.02 10.68
N LEU A 184 8.19 -0.87 10.35
CA LEU A 184 9.22 -1.23 11.30
C LEU A 184 10.11 -0.01 11.59
N MET A 185 10.23 0.34 12.87
CA MET A 185 10.99 1.50 13.36
C MET A 185 10.57 2.84 12.70
N ASN A 186 9.34 2.94 12.19
CA ASN A 186 8.84 4.10 11.44
C ASN A 186 9.61 4.45 10.15
N ILE A 187 10.48 3.56 9.66
CA ILE A 187 11.30 3.78 8.45
C ILE A 187 10.79 2.95 7.28
N PHE A 188 10.60 1.64 7.46
CA PHE A 188 10.25 0.73 6.36
C PHE A 188 8.93 0.01 6.60
N PRO A 189 8.09 -0.19 5.56
CA PRO A 189 6.90 -1.02 5.67
C PRO A 189 7.29 -2.45 6.05
N ARG A 190 6.55 -3.08 6.99
CA ARG A 190 6.85 -4.43 7.47
C ARG A 190 6.73 -5.46 6.36
N SER A 191 5.79 -5.28 5.41
CA SER A 191 5.65 -6.17 4.25
C SER A 191 6.87 -6.17 3.31
N LEU A 192 7.74 -5.15 3.37
CA LEU A 192 8.92 -5.04 2.49
C LEU A 192 10.10 -5.90 2.99
N ILE A 193 10.10 -6.31 4.26
CA ILE A 193 11.22 -6.99 4.90
C ILE A 193 11.60 -8.29 4.17
N PRO A 194 10.67 -9.22 3.85
CA PRO A 194 11.01 -10.46 3.16
C PRO A 194 11.65 -10.20 1.79
N THR A 195 11.15 -9.21 1.05
CA THR A 195 11.69 -8.80 -0.25
C THR A 195 13.11 -8.25 -0.10
N ALA A 196 13.35 -7.39 0.90
CA ALA A 196 14.67 -6.84 1.14
C ALA A 196 15.70 -7.93 1.51
N VAL A 197 15.31 -8.88 2.36
CA VAL A 197 16.13 -10.05 2.72
C VAL A 197 16.44 -10.90 1.49
N TYR A 198 15.42 -11.18 0.67
CA TYR A 198 15.59 -11.94 -0.56
C TYR A 198 16.58 -11.26 -1.51
N VAL A 199 16.43 -9.96 -1.77
CA VAL A 199 17.34 -9.20 -2.63
C VAL A 199 18.77 -9.23 -2.07
N ALA A 200 18.94 -9.07 -0.76
CA ALA A 200 20.26 -9.16 -0.13
C ALA A 200 20.93 -10.53 -0.37
N CYS A 201 20.18 -11.63 -0.23
CA CYS A 201 20.66 -12.98 -0.53
C CYS A 201 21.09 -13.12 -2.00
N VAL A 202 20.27 -12.64 -2.94
CA VAL A 202 20.59 -12.67 -4.38
C VAL A 202 21.87 -11.89 -4.69
N VAL A 203 22.04 -10.70 -4.09
CA VAL A 203 23.25 -9.88 -4.26
C VAL A 203 24.50 -10.61 -3.76
N VAL A 204 24.44 -11.27 -2.60
CA VAL A 204 25.58 -12.04 -2.07
C VAL A 204 25.96 -13.19 -3.00
N VAL A 205 24.97 -13.94 -3.50
CA VAL A 205 25.20 -15.05 -4.43
C VAL A 205 25.81 -14.55 -5.75
N ALA A 206 25.23 -13.50 -6.34
CA ALA A 206 25.75 -12.90 -7.57
C ALA A 206 27.19 -12.39 -7.40
N TRP A 207 27.49 -11.77 -6.26
CA TRP A 207 28.84 -11.30 -5.95
C TRP A 207 29.84 -12.45 -5.83
N ARG A 208 29.47 -13.54 -5.16
CA ARG A 208 30.31 -14.75 -5.06
C ARG A 208 30.54 -15.40 -6.42
N ALA A 209 29.49 -15.50 -7.25
CA ALA A 209 29.60 -16.02 -8.61
C ALA A 209 30.54 -15.17 -9.48
N CYS A 210 30.42 -13.84 -9.41
CA CYS A 210 31.29 -12.92 -10.13
C CYS A 210 32.75 -13.07 -9.72
N ARG A 211 33.04 -13.16 -8.41
CA ARG A 211 34.40 -13.43 -7.89
C ARG A 211 34.95 -14.77 -8.36
N PHE A 212 34.12 -15.80 -8.41
CA PHE A 212 34.51 -17.12 -8.92
C PHE A 212 34.88 -17.07 -10.40
N VAL A 213 34.06 -16.43 -11.23
CA VAL A 213 34.35 -16.25 -12.67
C VAL A 213 35.64 -15.45 -12.88
N GLN A 214 35.84 -14.36 -12.13
CA GLN A 214 37.09 -13.58 -12.18
C GLN A 214 38.30 -14.44 -11.83
N SER A 215 38.19 -15.32 -10.82
CA SER A 215 39.27 -16.24 -10.47
C SER A 215 39.58 -17.22 -11.59
N LEU A 216 38.57 -17.75 -12.29
CA LEU A 216 38.77 -18.66 -13.42
C LEU A 216 39.45 -17.95 -14.61
N VAL A 217 38.98 -16.75 -14.96
CA VAL A 217 39.57 -15.94 -16.04
C VAL A 217 41.04 -15.62 -15.74
N ASN A 218 41.35 -15.20 -14.52
CA ASN A 218 42.73 -14.93 -14.10
C ASN A 218 43.59 -16.20 -14.12
N GLY A 219 43.01 -17.37 -13.79
CA GLY A 219 43.66 -18.67 -13.94
C GLY A 219 44.00 -19.02 -15.40
N ILE A 220 43.12 -18.71 -16.35
CA ILE A 220 43.38 -18.95 -17.78
C ILE A 220 44.45 -17.99 -18.30
N ILE A 221 44.39 -16.71 -17.93
CA ILE A 221 45.39 -15.71 -18.36
C ILE A 221 46.78 -16.08 -17.83
N SER A 222 46.87 -16.46 -16.55
CA SER A 222 48.16 -16.86 -15.95
C SER A 222 48.73 -18.13 -16.60
N SER A 223 47.91 -19.15 -16.85
CA SER A 223 48.37 -20.37 -17.55
C SER A 223 48.79 -20.12 -19.00
N GLY A 224 48.09 -19.23 -19.72
CA GLY A 224 48.49 -18.77 -21.06
C GLY A 224 49.87 -18.09 -21.06
N SER A 225 50.09 -17.16 -20.13
CA SER A 225 51.37 -16.45 -20.02
C SER A 225 52.57 -17.37 -19.70
N ILE A 226 52.38 -18.42 -18.89
CA ILE A 226 53.43 -19.40 -18.58
C ILE A 226 53.78 -20.26 -19.80
N THR A 227 52.79 -20.56 -20.64
CA THR A 227 52.98 -21.40 -21.84
C THR A 227 53.79 -20.68 -22.92
N GLU A 228 53.57 -19.36 -23.11
CA GLU A 228 54.35 -18.55 -24.05
C GLU A 228 55.82 -18.43 -23.62
N ILE A 229 56.09 -18.19 -22.33
CA ILE A 229 57.46 -18.09 -21.80
C ILE A 229 58.23 -19.41 -21.98
N SER A 230 57.55 -20.55 -21.78
CA SER A 230 58.14 -21.87 -21.96
C SER A 230 58.43 -22.21 -23.43
N ALA A 231 57.59 -21.73 -24.35
CA ALA A 231 57.80 -21.89 -25.79
C ALA A 231 58.98 -21.04 -26.29
N GLU A 232 59.15 -19.82 -25.78
CA GLU A 232 60.25 -18.94 -26.15
C GLU A 232 61.62 -19.46 -25.66
N GLN A 233 61.67 -20.09 -24.48
CA GLN A 233 62.91 -20.70 -23.97
C GLN A 233 63.35 -21.97 -24.72
N LYS A 234 62.44 -22.68 -25.40
CA LYS A 234 62.77 -23.88 -26.18
C LYS A 234 63.26 -23.57 -27.61
N SER A 235 63.13 -22.33 -28.07
CA SER A 235 63.53 -21.89 -29.41
C SER A 235 64.91 -21.24 -29.47
N LYS A 236 65.62 -21.14 -28.34
CA LYS A 236 67.03 -20.73 -28.24
C LYS A 236 67.90 -21.93 -27.94
#